data_AF-A0A6J0CNB1-F1
#
_entry.id   AF-A0A6J0CNB1-F1
#
_cell.length_a   1.000
_cell.length_b   1.000
_cell.length_c   1.000
_cell.angle_alpha   90.00
_cell.angle_beta   90.00
_cell.angle_gamma   90.00
#
_symmetry.space_group_name_H-M   'P 1'
#
loop_
_entity.id
_entity.type
_entity.pdbx_description
1 polymer ?
#
loop_
_entity_poly.entity_id
_entity_poly.type
_entity_poly.pdbx_seq_one_letter_code
_entity_poly.pdbx_strand_id
1 'polypeptide(L)'
;MGAPLASVAVVARTVAQLWNKPLLGVNHCIGHIEMGRLITGAVSPTVLYVSGGNTQVISYSEHRYRIFGETIDIAVGNCLDRFARVLKISNDPSPGYNIEQMAKRGKKLVELPYTVKGMDVSFSGILSFIEVSVRG
;
A
#
# COMPACT_ATOMS: atom_id res chain seq x y z
N MET A 1 -1.21 11.15 -9.45
CA MET A 1 -0.02 11.05 -8.57
C MET A 1 1.18 11.91 -9.00
N GLY A 2 1.10 12.74 -10.07
CA GLY A 2 2.27 13.47 -10.58
C GLY A 2 2.71 14.69 -9.76
N ALA A 3 1.76 15.45 -9.18
CA ALA A 3 2.09 16.69 -8.49
C ALA A 3 3.02 16.50 -7.26
N PRO A 4 2.77 15.54 -6.33
CA PRO A 4 3.68 15.33 -5.20
C PRO A 4 5.10 14.91 -5.63
N LEU A 5 5.23 14.05 -6.64
CA LEU A 5 6.52 13.63 -7.16
C LEU A 5 7.29 14.79 -7.79
N ALA A 6 6.60 15.67 -8.53
CA ALA A 6 7.19 16.86 -9.10
C ALA A 6 7.69 17.82 -8.00
N SER A 7 6.90 18.04 -6.94
CA SER A 7 7.31 18.84 -5.79
C SER A 7 8.57 18.30 -5.12
N VAL A 8 8.62 16.99 -4.83
CA VAL A 8 9.80 16.35 -4.24
C VAL A 8 11.02 16.47 -5.15
N ALA A 9 10.85 16.26 -6.46
CA ALA A 9 11.95 16.36 -7.42
C ALA A 9 12.50 17.79 -7.55
N VAL A 10 11.64 18.81 -7.50
CA VAL A 10 12.07 20.22 -7.49
C VAL A 10 12.90 20.50 -6.24
N VAL A 11 12.37 20.17 -5.05
CA VAL A 11 13.08 20.39 -3.79
C VAL A 11 14.42 19.67 -3.75
N ALA A 12 14.45 18.39 -4.13
CA ALA A 12 15.69 17.59 -4.12
C ALA A 12 16.77 18.18 -5.06
N ARG A 13 16.39 18.66 -6.25
CA ARG A 13 17.32 19.33 -7.18
C ARG A 13 17.84 20.65 -6.62
N THR A 14 16.95 21.47 -6.05
CA THR A 14 17.33 22.75 -5.45
C THR A 14 18.35 22.55 -4.32
N VAL A 15 18.12 21.59 -3.42
CA VAL A 15 19.06 21.24 -2.34
C VAL A 15 20.40 20.75 -2.90
N ALA A 16 20.39 19.83 -3.87
CA ALA A 16 21.62 19.33 -4.49
C ALA A 16 22.46 20.46 -5.11
N GLN A 17 21.82 21.41 -5.79
CA GLN A 17 22.47 22.57 -6.40
C GLN A 17 23.01 23.56 -5.35
N LEU A 18 22.22 23.88 -4.31
CA LEU A 18 22.63 24.81 -3.25
C LEU A 18 23.90 24.37 -2.52
N TRP A 19 24.06 23.06 -2.28
CA TRP A 19 25.20 22.51 -1.56
C TRP A 19 26.25 21.83 -2.45
N ASN A 20 26.11 21.92 -3.77
CA ASN A 20 26.98 21.25 -4.75
C ASN A 20 27.22 19.77 -4.42
N LYS A 21 26.14 19.04 -4.16
CA LYS A 21 26.15 17.61 -3.85
C LYS A 21 25.54 16.79 -4.98
N PRO A 22 26.00 15.55 -5.22
CA PRO A 22 25.40 14.68 -6.21
C PRO A 22 23.94 14.35 -5.82
N LEU A 23 23.07 14.20 -6.82
CA LEU A 23 21.69 13.79 -6.66
C LEU A 23 21.49 12.39 -7.24
N LEU A 24 20.88 11.48 -6.46
CA LEU A 24 20.57 10.12 -6.87
C LEU A 24 19.06 9.88 -6.88
N GLY A 25 18.54 9.37 -7.99
CA GLY A 25 17.16 8.89 -8.07
C GLY A 25 17.01 7.53 -7.39
N VAL A 26 15.93 7.37 -6.62
CA VAL A 26 15.66 6.12 -5.89
C VAL A 26 14.27 5.59 -6.25
N ASN A 27 14.15 4.26 -6.35
CA ASN A 27 12.85 3.61 -6.51
C ASN A 27 12.15 3.51 -5.15
N HIS A 28 10.92 4.01 -5.06
CA HIS A 28 10.16 4.05 -3.82
C HIS A 28 9.96 2.67 -3.17
N CYS A 29 9.56 1.66 -3.96
CA CYS A 29 9.30 0.31 -3.45
C CYS A 29 10.58 -0.37 -2.96
N ILE A 30 11.69 -0.24 -3.71
CA ILE A 30 12.99 -0.79 -3.30
C ILE A 30 13.50 -0.10 -2.04
N GLY A 31 13.24 1.21 -1.89
CA GLY A 31 13.57 1.94 -0.67
C GLY A 31 12.97 1.33 0.59
N HIS A 32 11.68 0.92 0.55
CA HIS A 32 11.04 0.20 1.66
C HIS A 32 11.72 -1.13 1.96
N ILE A 33 12.03 -1.91 0.92
CA ILE A 33 12.66 -3.24 1.05
C ILE A 33 14.04 -3.12 1.69
N GLU A 34 14.91 -2.27 1.16
CA GLU A 34 16.29 -2.14 1.65
C GLU A 34 16.34 -1.53 3.06
N MET A 35 15.47 -0.57 3.37
CA MET A 35 15.34 -0.06 4.73
C MET A 35 14.90 -1.15 5.70
N GLY A 36 13.91 -1.97 5.31
CA GLY A 36 13.45 -3.11 6.10
C GLY A 36 14.56 -4.14 6.33
N ARG A 37 15.32 -4.49 5.30
CA ARG A 37 16.48 -5.39 5.40
C ARG A 37 17.52 -4.87 6.38
N LEU A 38 17.85 -3.57 6.30
CA LEU A 38 18.83 -2.93 7.18
C LEU A 38 18.40 -3.00 8.65
N ILE A 39 17.14 -2.67 8.95
CA ILE A 39 16.64 -2.59 10.34
C ILE A 39 16.41 -3.98 10.94
N THR A 40 15.92 -4.93 10.14
CA THR A 40 15.53 -6.27 10.63
C THR A 40 16.66 -7.29 10.54
N GLY A 41 17.71 -7.01 9.77
CA GLY A 41 18.75 -7.99 9.45
C GLY A 41 18.30 -9.09 8.48
N ALA A 42 17.14 -8.94 7.84
CA ALA A 42 16.62 -9.94 6.92
C ALA A 42 17.53 -10.13 5.68
N VAL A 43 17.94 -11.38 5.44
CA VAL A 43 18.79 -11.75 4.30
C VAL A 43 17.90 -12.33 3.19
N SER A 44 17.86 -11.66 2.04
CA SER A 44 17.07 -12.06 0.85
C SER A 44 15.58 -12.41 1.13
N PRO A 45 14.80 -11.52 1.75
CA PRO A 45 13.41 -11.79 2.07
C PRO A 45 12.49 -11.74 0.83
N THR A 46 11.41 -12.51 0.88
CA THR A 46 10.21 -12.22 0.06
C THR A 46 9.35 -11.23 0.84
N VAL A 47 9.15 -10.05 0.27
CA VAL A 47 8.52 -8.90 0.94
C VAL A 47 7.11 -8.70 0.44
N LEU A 48 6.15 -8.71 1.36
CA LEU A 48 4.80 -8.22 1.11
C LEU A 48 4.78 -6.71 1.36
N TYR A 49 4.76 -5.93 0.28
CA TYR A 49 4.69 -4.48 0.32
C TYR A 49 3.23 -4.02 0.28
N VAL A 50 2.74 -3.49 1.40
CA VAL A 50 1.37 -2.98 1.56
C VAL A 50 1.41 -1.51 1.97
N SER A 51 0.79 -0.66 1.16
CA SER A 51 0.63 0.77 1.45
C SER A 51 -0.75 1.26 0.98
N GLY A 52 -1.03 2.55 1.18
CA GLY A 52 -2.22 3.20 0.63
C GLY A 52 -2.29 3.13 -0.90
N GLY A 53 -1.16 3.03 -1.60
CA GLY A 53 -1.08 3.06 -3.06
C GLY A 53 -0.53 1.79 -3.71
N ASN A 54 0.01 0.84 -2.94
CA ASN A 54 0.64 -0.36 -3.47
C ASN A 54 0.24 -1.61 -2.67
N THR A 55 0.11 -2.74 -3.35
CA THR A 55 -0.03 -4.06 -2.74
C THR A 55 0.68 -5.05 -3.64
N GLN A 56 1.89 -5.47 -3.27
CA GLN A 56 2.80 -6.23 -4.12
C GLN A 56 3.59 -7.24 -3.29
N VAL A 57 3.84 -8.43 -3.84
CA VAL A 57 4.77 -9.44 -3.34
C VAL A 57 6.05 -9.32 -4.16
N ILE A 58 7.13 -8.88 -3.53
CA ILE A 58 8.39 -8.57 -4.21
C ILE A 58 9.50 -9.45 -3.63
N SER A 59 10.32 -10.02 -4.51
CA SER A 59 11.53 -10.76 -4.09
C SER A 59 12.68 -10.51 -5.05
N TYR A 60 13.90 -10.73 -4.58
CA TYR A 60 15.10 -10.62 -5.41
C TYR A 60 15.33 -11.93 -6.16
N SER A 61 15.27 -11.88 -7.49
CA SER A 61 15.47 -13.04 -8.35
C SER A 61 16.16 -12.65 -9.64
N GLU A 62 17.11 -13.48 -10.11
CA GLU A 62 17.87 -13.25 -11.34
C GLU A 62 18.47 -11.83 -11.40
N HIS A 63 19.16 -11.46 -10.33
CA HIS A 63 19.85 -10.18 -10.15
C HIS A 63 18.97 -8.92 -10.17
N ARG A 64 17.64 -9.06 -10.01
CA ARG A 64 16.70 -7.93 -9.99
C ARG A 64 15.60 -8.13 -8.94
N TYR A 65 15.07 -7.04 -8.43
CA TYR A 65 13.79 -7.09 -7.71
C TYR A 65 12.65 -7.34 -8.69
N ARG A 66 11.84 -8.37 -8.43
CA ARG A 66 10.71 -8.77 -9.26
C ARG A 66 9.44 -8.83 -8.44
N ILE A 67 8.33 -8.42 -9.05
CA ILE A 67 6.99 -8.58 -8.51
C ILE A 67 6.52 -9.99 -8.89
N PHE A 68 6.14 -10.78 -7.91
CA PHE A 68 5.61 -12.12 -8.08
C PHE A 68 4.08 -12.16 -8.02
N GLY A 69 3.48 -11.21 -7.30
CA GLY A 69 2.04 -11.02 -7.28
C GLY A 69 1.70 -9.60 -6.88
N GLU A 70 0.59 -9.08 -7.37
CA GLU A 70 0.13 -7.73 -7.03
C GLU A 70 -1.39 -7.60 -7.02
N THR A 71 -1.86 -6.45 -6.57
CA THR A 71 -3.26 -6.10 -6.77
C THR A 71 -3.53 -5.83 -8.25
N ILE A 72 -4.61 -6.41 -8.76
CA ILE A 72 -5.09 -6.20 -10.14
C ILE A 72 -5.83 -4.87 -10.26
N ASP A 73 -6.34 -4.34 -9.14
CA ASP A 73 -7.20 -3.16 -9.12
C ASP A 73 -6.70 -2.03 -8.20
N ILE A 74 -7.08 -2.05 -6.94
CA ILE A 74 -6.76 -1.03 -5.95
C ILE A 74 -5.88 -1.64 -4.86
N ALA A 75 -4.99 -0.84 -4.28
CA ALA A 75 -4.23 -1.30 -3.12
C ALA A 75 -5.16 -1.54 -1.93
N VAL A 76 -4.81 -2.50 -1.06
CA VAL A 76 -5.62 -2.81 0.12
C VAL A 76 -5.74 -1.60 1.07
N GLY A 77 -4.70 -0.77 1.17
CA GLY A 77 -4.77 0.47 1.93
C GLY A 77 -5.84 1.43 1.38
N ASN A 78 -5.90 1.59 0.05
CA ASN A 78 -6.96 2.38 -0.59
C ASN A 78 -8.36 1.77 -0.41
N CYS A 79 -8.45 0.43 -0.44
CA CYS A 79 -9.71 -0.28 -0.17
C CYS A 79 -10.21 0.04 1.25
N LEU A 80 -9.35 -0.02 2.26
CA LEU A 80 -9.69 0.31 3.65
C LEU A 80 -10.07 1.78 3.81
N ASP A 81 -9.35 2.71 3.19
CA ASP A 81 -9.69 4.14 3.23
C ASP A 81 -11.07 4.43 2.63
N ARG A 82 -11.40 3.77 1.50
CA ARG A 82 -12.72 3.89 0.88
C ARG A 82 -13.80 3.23 1.72
N PHE A 83 -13.52 2.07 2.30
CA PHE A 83 -14.42 1.38 3.21
C PHE A 83 -14.80 2.24 4.43
N ALA A 84 -13.80 2.84 5.09
CA ALA A 84 -14.05 3.78 6.20
C ALA A 84 -14.93 4.95 5.77
N ARG A 85 -14.67 5.52 4.58
CA ARG A 85 -15.46 6.63 4.04
C ARG A 85 -16.91 6.26 3.79
N VAL A 86 -17.17 5.09 3.18
CA VAL A 86 -18.53 4.59 2.91
C VAL A 86 -19.30 4.41 4.23
N LEU A 87 -18.63 3.90 5.26
CA LEU A 87 -19.23 3.67 6.58
C LEU A 87 -19.22 4.90 7.50
N LYS A 88 -18.76 6.07 7.00
CA LYS A 88 -18.62 7.30 7.79
C LYS A 88 -17.79 7.13 9.08
N ILE A 89 -16.80 6.22 9.04
CA ILE A 89 -15.83 6.04 10.11
C ILE A 89 -14.87 7.25 10.09
N SER A 90 -14.49 7.72 11.27
CA SER A 90 -13.55 8.85 11.41
C SER A 90 -12.21 8.56 10.73
N ASN A 91 -11.61 9.61 10.14
CA ASN A 91 -10.24 9.56 9.63
C ASN A 91 -9.19 9.83 10.72
N ASP A 92 -9.57 10.34 11.89
CA ASP A 92 -8.65 10.64 12.99
C ASP A 92 -8.61 9.46 13.97
N PRO A 93 -7.44 8.89 14.33
CA PRO A 93 -6.08 9.26 13.89
C PRO A 93 -5.69 8.68 12.51
N SER A 94 -6.30 7.57 12.08
CA SER A 94 -6.26 7.10 10.69
C SER A 94 -7.45 6.17 10.41
N PRO A 95 -7.93 6.08 9.14
CA PRO A 95 -9.05 5.20 8.79
C PRO A 95 -8.76 3.73 9.11
N GLY A 96 -7.57 3.24 8.73
CA GLY A 96 -7.14 1.87 8.97
C GLY A 96 -7.11 1.51 10.46
N TYR A 97 -6.58 2.39 11.31
CA TYR A 97 -6.58 2.19 12.76
C TYR A 97 -7.99 2.05 13.32
N ASN A 98 -8.92 2.93 12.93
CA ASN A 98 -10.29 2.90 13.42
C ASN A 98 -11.02 1.63 12.97
N ILE A 99 -10.81 1.20 11.72
CA ILE A 99 -11.33 -0.09 11.23
C ILE A 99 -10.79 -1.24 12.09
N GLU A 100 -9.48 -1.27 12.37
CA GLU A 100 -8.86 -2.32 13.19
C GLU A 100 -9.46 -2.37 14.61
N GLN A 101 -9.65 -1.22 15.26
CA GLN A 101 -10.24 -1.17 16.61
C GLN A 101 -11.70 -1.64 16.62
N MET A 102 -12.48 -1.30 15.59
CA MET A 102 -13.85 -1.77 15.46
C MET A 102 -13.90 -3.27 15.16
N ALA A 103 -13.00 -3.77 14.31
CA ALA A 103 -12.91 -5.19 13.95
C ALA A 103 -12.65 -6.08 15.17
N LYS A 104 -11.86 -5.63 16.16
CA LYS A 104 -11.63 -6.34 17.44
C LYS A 104 -12.91 -6.62 18.24
N ARG A 105 -13.97 -5.83 18.04
CA ARG A 105 -15.28 -5.99 18.70
C ARG A 105 -16.25 -6.81 17.86
N GLY A 106 -15.93 -7.08 16.60
CA GLY A 106 -16.75 -7.88 15.70
C GLY A 106 -16.84 -9.33 16.17
N LYS A 107 -18.05 -9.89 16.19
CA LYS A 107 -18.30 -11.29 16.57
C LYS A 107 -18.85 -12.15 15.45
N LYS A 108 -19.36 -11.52 14.39
CA LYS A 108 -19.99 -12.17 13.26
C LYS A 108 -19.11 -12.00 12.02
N LEU A 109 -18.74 -13.11 11.41
CA LEU A 109 -18.12 -13.10 10.09
C LEU A 109 -19.22 -12.85 9.05
N VAL A 110 -19.01 -11.83 8.22
CA VAL A 110 -19.87 -11.53 7.07
C VAL A 110 -19.25 -12.20 5.84
N GLU A 111 -20.06 -12.89 5.04
CA GLU A 111 -19.59 -13.42 3.76
C GLU A 111 -19.29 -12.27 2.81
N LEU A 112 -18.03 -12.19 2.37
CA LEU A 112 -17.53 -11.19 1.45
C LEU A 112 -16.93 -11.88 0.21
N PRO A 113 -16.94 -11.23 -0.96
CA PRO A 113 -16.26 -11.75 -2.14
C PRO A 113 -14.77 -12.00 -1.87
N TYR A 114 -14.31 -13.22 -2.12
CA TYR A 114 -12.91 -13.61 -1.98
C TYR A 114 -12.30 -13.83 -3.37
N THR A 115 -11.50 -12.87 -3.84
CA THR A 115 -10.98 -12.86 -5.22
C THR A 115 -9.46 -12.93 -5.26
N VAL A 116 -8.93 -14.12 -5.55
CA VAL A 116 -7.51 -14.39 -5.78
C VAL A 116 -7.34 -15.08 -7.13
N LYS A 117 -6.39 -14.61 -7.94
CA LYS A 117 -6.09 -15.14 -9.28
C LYS A 117 -4.60 -15.46 -9.38
N GLY A 118 -4.24 -16.73 -9.17
CA GLY A 118 -2.83 -17.12 -9.10
C GLY A 118 -2.17 -16.48 -7.87
N MET A 119 -1.18 -15.61 -8.09
CA MET A 119 -0.53 -14.82 -7.04
C MET A 119 -1.09 -13.41 -6.88
N ASP A 120 -2.04 -13.01 -7.75
CA ASP A 120 -2.62 -11.68 -7.75
C ASP A 120 -3.95 -11.63 -6.98
N VAL A 121 -4.29 -10.44 -6.48
CA VAL A 121 -5.48 -10.20 -5.65
C VAL A 121 -6.34 -9.07 -6.22
N SER A 122 -7.63 -9.06 -5.90
CA SER A 122 -8.54 -7.96 -6.26
C SER A 122 -9.42 -7.59 -5.07
N PHE A 123 -9.46 -6.29 -4.76
CA PHE A 123 -10.19 -5.75 -3.60
C PHE A 123 -11.46 -4.99 -4.00
N SER A 124 -11.66 -4.67 -5.28
CA SER A 124 -12.84 -3.91 -5.73
C SER A 124 -14.16 -4.63 -5.43
N GLY A 125 -14.19 -5.96 -5.54
CA GLY A 125 -15.38 -6.75 -5.24
C GLY A 125 -15.86 -6.59 -3.80
N ILE A 126 -14.93 -6.54 -2.85
CA ILE A 126 -15.22 -6.27 -1.43
C ILE A 126 -15.84 -4.89 -1.28
N LEU A 127 -15.22 -3.87 -1.88
CA LEU A 127 -15.70 -2.50 -1.80
C LEU A 127 -17.11 -2.34 -2.38
N SER A 128 -17.37 -2.87 -3.58
CA SER A 128 -18.68 -2.79 -4.23
C SER A 128 -19.77 -3.50 -3.44
N PHE A 129 -19.47 -4.65 -2.84
CA PHE A 129 -20.42 -5.37 -1.99
C PHE A 129 -20.85 -4.53 -0.78
N ILE A 130 -19.90 -3.85 -0.14
CA ILE A 130 -20.18 -2.98 1.01
C ILE A 130 -20.98 -1.75 0.60
N GLU A 131 -20.64 -1.11 -0.53
CA GLU A 131 -21.37 0.05 -1.03
C GLU A 131 -22.85 -0.25 -1.29
N VAL A 132 -23.19 -1.45 -1.78
CA VAL A 132 -24.57 -1.90 -1.96
C VAL A 132 -25.24 -2.17 -0.61
N SER A 133 -24.54 -2.85 0.29
CA SER A 133 -25.06 -3.27 1.60
C SER A 133 -25.37 -2.12 2.56
N VAL A 134 -24.72 -0.97 2.38
CA VAL A 134 -24.94 0.24 3.20
C VAL A 134 -26.07 1.12 2.67
N ARG A 135 -26.44 0.95 1.40
CA ARG A 135 -27.51 1.70 0.73
C ARG A 135 -28.88 1.02 0.82
N GLY A 136 -28.91 -0.30 1.03
CA GLY A 136 -30.13 -1.07 1.31
C GLY A 136 -30.46 -1.07 2.79
#